data_AF-A0A9K3NGE2-F1
#
_entry.id   AF-A0A9K3NGE2-F1
#
_cell.length_a   1.000
_cell.length_b   1.000
_cell.length_c   1.000
_cell.angle_alpha   90.00
_cell.angle_beta   90.00
_cell.angle_gamma   90.00
#
_symmetry.space_group_name_H-M   'P 1'
#
loop_
_entity.id
_entity.type
_entity.pdbx_description
1 polymer ?
#
loop_
_entity_poly.entity_id
_entity_poly.type
_entity_poly.pdbx_seq_one_letter_code
_entity_poly.pdbx_strand_id
1 'polypeptide(L)'
;MFECGEVRLNLSHQWTLPSGQIWVPLVTTMYDLLVAIRDKVLNADPLFHQPGFVDCGFSVVSEYFSFLYNKNVLIKSLKIMTCIMNKPPKNFEAFVIGHFRNRVIDIMKEYTAYVNGLKAGNGEGNNGCCCSHEFREAVASCISELNNSFNKIEQLLMTLSVL
;
A
#
# COMPACT_ATOMS: atom_id res chain seq x y z
N MET A 1 11.19 1.87 2.58
CA MET A 1 11.13 3.34 2.48
C MET A 1 11.31 3.91 3.87
N PHE A 2 12.18 4.91 4.03
CA PHE A 2 12.44 5.57 5.30
C PHE A 2 11.44 6.69 5.56
N GLU A 3 11.36 7.17 6.81
CA GLU A 3 10.46 8.26 7.20
C GLU A 3 10.76 9.57 6.46
N CYS A 4 12.01 9.79 6.06
CA CYS A 4 12.42 10.93 5.24
C CYS A 4 12.02 10.82 3.76
N GLY A 5 11.34 9.75 3.34
CA GLY A 5 10.97 9.49 1.96
C GLY A 5 12.07 8.83 1.13
N GLU A 6 13.23 8.52 1.72
CA GLU A 6 14.31 7.80 1.02
C GLU A 6 13.87 6.37 0.67
N VAL A 7 14.10 5.99 -0.59
CA VAL A 7 13.82 4.66 -1.12
C VAL A 7 15.14 4.04 -1.55
N ARG A 8 15.58 3.01 -0.81
CA ARG A 8 16.76 2.22 -1.18
C ARG A 8 16.32 1.08 -2.07
N LEU A 9 16.80 1.09 -3.30
CA LEU A 9 16.57 0.03 -4.29
C LEU A 9 17.92 -0.49 -4.76
N ASN A 10 17.96 -1.79 -4.99
CA ASN A 10 18.97 -2.40 -5.84
C ASN A 10 18.23 -2.97 -7.05
N LEU A 11 18.48 -2.41 -8.23
CA LEU A 11 17.85 -2.87 -9.45
C LEU A 11 18.52 -4.19 -9.85
N SER A 12 17.82 -5.29 -9.65
CA SER A 12 18.31 -6.62 -9.99
C SER A 12 18.32 -6.80 -11.51
N HIS A 13 19.35 -6.31 -12.19
CA HIS A 13 19.87 -7.09 -13.31
C HIS A 13 20.70 -8.21 -12.71
N GLN A 14 20.25 -9.45 -12.90
CA GLN A 14 21.12 -10.57 -12.63
C GLN A 14 22.41 -10.36 -13.46
N TRP A 15 23.54 -10.51 -12.77
CA TRP A 15 24.92 -10.56 -13.28
C TRP A 15 25.61 -9.21 -13.55
N THR A 16 26.60 -8.92 -12.67
CA THR A 16 27.79 -8.10 -12.95
C THR A 16 27.60 -6.62 -13.29
N LEU A 17 26.92 -5.86 -12.42
CA LEU A 17 27.17 -4.43 -12.36
C LEU A 17 28.33 -4.13 -11.39
N PRO A 18 29.21 -3.16 -11.69
CA PRO A 18 30.20 -2.68 -10.72
C PRO A 18 29.49 -2.33 -9.42
N SER A 19 30.06 -2.78 -8.30
CA SER A 19 29.45 -2.69 -6.96
C SER A 19 28.89 -1.29 -6.69
N GLY A 20 27.58 -1.20 -6.44
CA GLY A 20 26.93 -0.01 -5.90
C GLY A 20 26.20 0.91 -6.90
N GLN A 21 26.17 0.62 -8.21
CA GLN A 21 25.39 1.43 -9.16
C GLN A 21 23.93 0.98 -9.22
N ILE A 22 23.01 1.89 -8.85
CA ILE A 22 21.55 1.69 -8.91
C ILE A 22 21.03 1.90 -10.34
N TRP A 23 21.68 2.75 -11.14
CA TRP A 23 21.25 3.11 -12.48
C TRP A 23 22.41 3.05 -13.47
N VAL A 24 22.21 2.38 -14.59
CA VAL A 24 23.19 2.27 -15.68
C VAL A 24 22.61 2.93 -16.93
N PRO A 25 23.21 4.03 -17.41
CA PRO A 25 22.75 4.69 -18.63
C PRO A 25 22.64 3.70 -19.80
N LEU A 26 21.58 3.82 -20.60
CA LEU A 26 21.29 2.98 -21.78
C LEU A 26 20.95 1.51 -21.48
N VAL A 27 21.05 1.05 -20.23
CA VAL A 27 20.71 -0.31 -19.81
C VAL A 27 19.47 -0.30 -18.91
N THR A 28 19.48 0.56 -17.89
CA THR A 28 18.35 0.69 -16.96
C THR A 28 17.25 1.55 -17.57
N THR A 29 16.02 1.08 -17.47
CA THR A 29 14.83 1.81 -17.94
C THR A 29 13.96 2.29 -16.79
N MET A 30 13.07 3.25 -17.08
CA MET A 30 12.02 3.64 -16.13
C MET A 30 11.12 2.45 -15.74
N TYR A 31 10.92 1.50 -16.66
CA TYR A 31 10.16 0.29 -16.39
C TYR A 31 10.84 -0.57 -15.32
N ASP A 32 12.15 -0.78 -15.40
CA ASP A 32 12.90 -1.56 -14.40
C ASP A 32 12.82 -0.93 -13.02
N LEU A 33 12.89 0.40 -12.95
CA LEU A 33 12.73 1.15 -11.71
C LEU A 33 11.33 0.94 -11.12
N LEU A 34 10.27 1.05 -11.94
CA LEU A 34 8.89 0.85 -11.49
C LEU A 34 8.62 -0.58 -11.03
N VAL A 35 9.17 -1.58 -11.74
CA VAL A 35 9.10 -3.00 -11.35
C VAL A 35 9.83 -3.21 -10.02
N ALA A 36 11.02 -2.64 -9.84
CA ALA A 36 11.75 -2.77 -8.59
C ALA A 36 11.02 -2.10 -7.41
N ILE A 37 10.39 -0.94 -7.61
CA ILE A 37 9.54 -0.31 -6.58
C ILE A 37 8.40 -1.23 -6.21
N ARG A 38 7.69 -1.78 -7.20
CA ARG A 38 6.58 -2.71 -6.96
C ARG A 38 7.05 -3.92 -6.15
N ASP A 39 8.13 -4.56 -6.59
CA ASP A 39 8.52 -5.86 -6.05
C ASP A 39 9.26 -5.73 -4.69
N LYS A 40 10.00 -4.64 -4.46
CA LYS A 40 10.82 -4.46 -3.25
C LYS A 40 10.21 -3.52 -2.21
N VAL A 41 9.32 -2.60 -2.61
CA VAL A 41 8.73 -1.61 -1.70
C VAL A 41 7.24 -1.87 -1.51
N LEU A 42 6.49 -2.13 -2.60
CA LEU A 42 5.03 -2.31 -2.58
C LEU A 42 4.64 -3.79 -2.65
N ASN A 43 5.25 -4.63 -1.80
CA ASN A 43 5.01 -6.06 -1.76
C ASN A 43 4.20 -6.49 -0.52
N ALA A 44 3.91 -7.80 -0.43
CA ALA A 44 3.08 -8.38 0.64
C ALA A 44 3.78 -8.42 2.01
N ASP A 45 5.11 -8.42 2.06
CA ASP A 45 5.88 -8.50 3.30
C ASP A 45 7.04 -7.47 3.33
N PRO A 46 6.70 -6.16 3.41
CA PRO A 46 7.67 -5.07 3.36
C PRO A 46 8.67 -5.07 4.52
N LEU A 47 8.36 -5.75 5.65
CA LEU A 47 9.27 -5.84 6.79
C LEU A 47 10.59 -6.54 6.40
N PHE A 48 10.54 -7.61 5.61
CA PHE A 48 11.75 -8.35 5.22
C PHE A 48 12.67 -7.57 4.27
N HIS A 49 12.21 -6.42 3.77
CA HIS A 49 13.00 -5.50 2.96
C HIS A 49 13.58 -4.33 3.77
N GLN A 50 13.36 -4.30 5.10
CA GLN A 50 13.97 -3.33 6.00
C GLN A 50 15.38 -3.78 6.43
N PRO A 51 16.34 -2.84 6.62
CA PRO A 51 17.64 -3.16 7.19
C PRO A 51 17.50 -3.91 8.52
N GLY A 52 18.27 -4.98 8.71
CA GLY A 52 18.23 -5.81 9.92
C GLY A 52 17.19 -6.95 9.91
N PHE A 53 16.29 -7.00 8.93
CA PHE A 53 15.38 -8.14 8.72
C PHE A 53 15.74 -8.98 7.48
N VAL A 54 16.60 -8.46 6.61
CA VAL A 54 17.07 -9.18 5.39
C VAL A 54 17.81 -10.47 5.74
N ASP A 55 18.56 -10.47 6.85
CA ASP A 55 19.35 -11.62 7.30
C ASP A 55 18.57 -12.57 8.24
N CYS A 56 17.36 -12.18 8.63
CA CYS A 56 16.49 -12.97 9.50
C CYS A 56 15.63 -13.90 8.62
N GLY A 57 15.92 -15.20 8.67
CA GLY A 57 15.12 -16.21 7.97
C GLY A 57 13.67 -16.27 8.44
N PHE A 58 12.79 -16.89 7.64
CA PHE A 58 11.39 -17.09 7.98
C PHE A 58 11.23 -17.93 9.25
N SER A 59 10.56 -17.35 10.25
CA SER A 59 10.21 -17.98 11.53
C SER A 59 8.82 -17.53 11.96
N VAL A 60 8.20 -18.27 12.88
CA VAL A 60 6.90 -17.88 13.48
C VAL A 60 6.98 -16.48 14.12
N VAL A 61 8.13 -16.15 14.71
CA VAL A 61 8.37 -14.84 15.32
C VAL A 61 8.45 -13.74 14.25
N SER A 62 9.16 -13.97 13.14
CA SER A 62 9.27 -12.99 12.07
C SER A 62 7.95 -12.80 11.32
N GLU A 63 7.15 -13.86 11.16
CA GLU A 63 5.79 -13.77 10.62
C GLU A 63 4.88 -12.91 11.51
N TYR A 64 4.97 -13.08 12.84
CA TYR A 64 4.23 -12.24 13.78
C TYR A 64 4.61 -10.76 13.67
N PHE A 65 5.91 -10.46 13.57
CA PHE A 65 6.37 -9.09 13.35
C PHE A 65 5.96 -8.54 11.98
N SER A 66 6.05 -9.34 10.91
CA SER A 66 5.57 -8.95 9.57
C SER A 66 4.08 -8.61 9.61
N PHE A 67 3.29 -9.42 10.30
CA PHE A 67 1.88 -9.18 10.49
C PHE A 67 1.58 -7.85 11.21
N LEU A 68 2.27 -7.56 12.32
CA LEU A 68 2.13 -6.27 13.02
C LEU A 68 2.57 -5.09 12.16
N TYR A 69 3.67 -5.25 11.42
CA TYR A 69 4.16 -4.23 10.50
C TYR A 69 3.15 -3.93 9.40
N ASN A 70 2.58 -4.96 8.78
CA ASN A 70 1.59 -4.83 7.71
C ASN A 70 0.31 -4.13 8.20
N LYS A 71 -0.13 -4.39 9.43
CA LYS A 71 -1.23 -3.64 10.04
C LYS A 71 -0.94 -2.14 10.09
N ASN A 72 0.25 -1.74 10.52
CA ASN A 72 0.63 -0.33 10.54
C ASN A 72 0.75 0.27 9.12
N VAL A 73 1.29 -0.49 8.17
CA VAL A 73 1.35 -0.07 6.76
C VAL A 73 -0.04 0.15 6.20
N LEU A 74 -0.99 -0.75 6.48
CA LEU A 74 -2.38 -0.63 6.03
C LEU A 74 -3.04 0.68 6.49
N ILE A 75 -2.92 1.02 7.78
CA ILE A 75 -3.47 2.26 8.33
C ILE A 75 -2.85 3.49 7.64
N LYS A 76 -1.53 3.47 7.41
CA LYS A 76 -0.85 4.55 6.68
C LYS A 76 -1.34 4.64 5.23
N SER A 77 -1.50 3.50 4.55
CA SER A 77 -2.03 3.44 3.19
C SER A 77 -3.43 4.03 3.09
N LEU A 78 -4.32 3.68 4.02
CA LEU A 78 -5.68 4.24 4.09
C LEU A 78 -5.66 5.77 4.21
N LYS A 79 -4.84 6.31 5.12
CA LYS A 79 -4.67 7.76 5.29
C LYS A 79 -4.11 8.43 4.03
N ILE A 80 -3.16 7.78 3.36
CA ILE A 80 -2.60 8.26 2.10
C ILE A 80 -3.67 8.28 1.00
N MET A 81 -4.49 7.24 0.88
CA MET A 81 -5.60 7.22 -0.09
C MET A 81 -6.56 8.38 0.14
N THR A 82 -7.00 8.62 1.39
CA THR A 82 -7.83 9.78 1.76
C THR A 82 -7.16 11.10 1.37
N CYS A 83 -5.86 11.26 1.65
CA CYS A 83 -5.10 12.46 1.31
C CYS A 83 -5.05 12.69 -0.20
N ILE A 84 -4.71 11.66 -0.98
CA ILE A 84 -4.61 11.70 -2.44
C ILE A 84 -5.98 12.00 -3.06
N MET A 85 -7.07 11.41 -2.55
CA MET A 85 -8.42 11.71 -3.03
C MET A 85 -8.84 13.16 -2.75
N ASN A 86 -8.52 13.68 -1.57
CA ASN A 86 -8.89 15.05 -1.18
C ASN A 86 -8.02 16.11 -1.87
N LYS A 87 -6.76 15.79 -2.16
CA LYS A 87 -5.81 16.67 -2.83
C LYS A 87 -5.00 15.90 -3.87
N PRO A 88 -5.58 15.62 -5.04
CA PRO A 88 -4.88 14.89 -6.08
C PRO A 88 -3.60 15.63 -6.49
N PRO A 89 -2.51 14.90 -6.80
CA PRO A 89 -1.30 15.52 -7.33
C PRO A 89 -1.59 16.24 -8.65
N LYS A 90 -0.89 17.36 -8.87
CA LYS A 90 -1.05 18.16 -10.08
C LYS A 90 -0.80 17.29 -11.33
N ASN A 91 -1.70 17.36 -12.30
CA ASN A 91 -1.72 16.57 -13.55
C ASN A 91 -2.11 15.09 -13.37
N PHE A 92 -2.50 14.66 -12.18
CA PHE A 92 -3.00 13.30 -11.90
C PHE A 92 -4.46 13.30 -11.44
N GLU A 93 -5.16 14.43 -11.48
CA GLU A 93 -6.52 14.61 -10.94
C GLU A 93 -7.49 13.60 -11.55
N ALA A 94 -7.55 13.53 -12.88
CA ALA A 94 -8.42 12.60 -13.60
C ALA A 94 -8.04 11.13 -13.34
N PHE A 95 -6.74 10.83 -13.23
CA PHE A 95 -6.25 9.49 -12.94
C PHE A 95 -6.67 9.05 -11.53
N VAL A 96 -6.49 9.90 -10.53
CA VAL A 96 -6.89 9.64 -9.14
C VAL A 96 -8.39 9.39 -9.05
N ILE A 97 -9.21 10.28 -9.64
CA ILE A 97 -10.67 10.14 -9.65
C ILE A 97 -11.09 8.82 -10.32
N GLY A 98 -10.56 8.52 -11.51
CA GLY A 98 -10.88 7.30 -12.25
C GLY A 98 -10.45 6.03 -11.51
N HIS A 99 -9.24 6.04 -10.93
CA HIS A 99 -8.72 4.91 -10.16
C HIS A 99 -9.62 4.60 -8.96
N PHE A 100 -9.88 5.59 -8.11
CA PHE A 100 -10.65 5.36 -6.89
C PHE A 100 -12.12 5.03 -7.17
N ARG A 101 -12.72 5.59 -8.22
CA ARG A 101 -14.05 5.17 -8.69
C ARG A 101 -14.09 3.69 -9.08
N ASN A 102 -13.10 3.22 -9.82
CA ASN A 102 -13.06 1.83 -10.27
C ASN A 102 -12.72 0.85 -9.15
N ARG A 103 -12.00 1.30 -8.12
CA ARG A 103 -11.48 0.45 -7.03
C ARG A 103 -12.31 0.52 -5.75
N VAL A 104 -13.28 1.43 -5.63
CA VAL A 104 -14.04 1.68 -4.38
C VAL A 104 -14.64 0.40 -3.81
N ILE A 105 -15.23 -0.47 -4.63
CA ILE A 105 -15.87 -1.72 -4.17
C ILE A 105 -14.82 -2.68 -3.59
N ASP A 106 -13.71 -2.89 -4.29
CA ASP A 106 -12.63 -3.78 -3.86
C ASP A 106 -11.96 -3.28 -2.57
N ILE A 107 -11.66 -1.99 -2.55
CA ILE A 107 -11.14 -1.24 -1.40
C ILE A 107 -12.06 -1.47 -0.20
N MET A 108 -13.35 -1.12 -0.32
CA MET A 108 -14.30 -1.21 0.79
C MET A 108 -14.47 -2.65 1.28
N LYS A 109 -14.54 -3.63 0.37
CA LYS A 109 -14.62 -5.05 0.71
C LYS A 109 -13.44 -5.51 1.56
N GLU A 110 -12.23 -5.12 1.18
CA GLU A 110 -11.01 -5.47 1.90
C GLU A 110 -10.99 -4.87 3.31
N TYR A 111 -11.39 -3.62 3.45
CA TYR A 111 -11.41 -2.94 4.76
C TYR A 111 -12.53 -3.41 5.68
N THR A 112 -13.70 -3.75 5.14
CA THR A 112 -14.77 -4.40 5.93
C THR A 112 -14.29 -5.73 6.50
N ALA A 113 -13.48 -6.49 5.76
CA ALA A 113 -12.87 -7.71 6.30
C ALA A 113 -12.01 -7.39 7.54
N TYR A 114 -11.15 -6.37 7.47
CA TYR A 114 -10.29 -5.97 8.60
C TYR A 114 -11.09 -5.47 9.83
N VAL A 115 -12.16 -4.68 9.63
CA VAL A 115 -13.04 -4.23 10.73
C VAL A 115 -13.72 -5.41 11.43
N ASN A 116 -14.10 -6.42 10.65
CA ASN A 116 -14.71 -7.65 11.16
C ASN A 116 -13.68 -8.62 11.76
N GLY A 117 -12.39 -8.24 11.82
CA GLY A 117 -11.32 -9.08 12.36
C GLY A 117 -10.91 -10.21 11.41
N LEU A 118 -11.28 -10.14 10.13
CA LEU A 118 -10.85 -11.08 9.11
C LEU A 118 -9.57 -10.56 8.44
N LYS A 119 -8.58 -11.44 8.25
CA LYS A 119 -7.43 -11.12 7.40
C LYS A 119 -7.90 -11.09 5.94
N ALA A 120 -7.65 -9.99 5.23
CA ALA A 120 -7.79 -9.99 3.78
C ALA A 120 -6.75 -10.94 3.14
N GLY A 121 -7.18 -11.74 2.17
CA GLY A 121 -6.27 -12.54 1.33
C GLY A 121 -5.98 -13.97 1.78
N ASN A 122 -6.60 -14.50 2.84
CA ASN A 122 -6.52 -15.94 3.15
C ASN A 122 -7.87 -16.61 2.94
N GLY A 123 -7.89 -17.63 2.07
CA GLY A 123 -9.04 -18.50 1.86
C GLY A 123 -9.54 -19.12 3.17
N GLU A 124 -10.83 -19.45 3.17
CA GLU A 124 -11.56 -20.08 4.27
C GLU A 124 -10.73 -21.20 4.92
N GLY A 125 -10.26 -20.98 6.15
CA GLY A 125 -9.57 -21.99 6.93
C GLY A 125 -8.37 -21.49 7.72
N ASN A 126 -8.60 -20.67 8.77
CA ASN A 126 -8.10 -20.97 10.12
C ASN A 126 -8.44 -19.85 11.11
N ASN A 127 -8.85 -20.31 12.29
CA ASN A 127 -9.35 -19.54 13.42
C ASN A 127 -8.49 -18.33 13.80
N GLY A 128 -9.16 -17.17 13.87
CA GLY A 128 -8.90 -16.15 14.88
C GLY A 128 -7.61 -15.36 14.71
N CYS A 129 -7.59 -14.44 13.76
CA CYS A 129 -6.81 -13.23 14.00
C CYS A 129 -7.73 -12.18 14.61
N CYS A 130 -7.92 -12.22 15.93
CA CYS A 130 -8.56 -11.11 16.64
C CYS A 130 -7.63 -9.91 16.53
N CYS A 131 -7.78 -9.14 15.45
CA CYS A 131 -7.24 -7.82 15.35
C CYS A 131 -7.55 -7.09 16.66
N SER A 132 -6.51 -6.56 17.30
CA SER A 132 -6.69 -5.81 18.55
C SER A 132 -7.78 -4.77 18.38
N HIS A 133 -8.51 -4.48 19.45
CA HIS A 133 -9.63 -3.53 19.43
C HIS A 133 -9.19 -2.18 18.86
N GLU A 134 -8.01 -1.72 19.28
CA GLU A 134 -7.41 -0.45 18.87
C GLU A 134 -7.15 -0.42 17.36
N PHE A 135 -6.72 -1.55 16.78
CA PHE A 135 -6.53 -1.63 15.33
C PHE A 135 -7.86 -1.56 14.58
N ARG A 136 -8.88 -2.28 15.07
CA ARG A 136 -10.21 -2.28 14.44
C ARG A 136 -10.82 -0.87 14.47
N GLU A 137 -10.68 -0.17 15.59
CA GLU A 137 -11.09 1.23 15.72
C GLU A 137 -10.30 2.16 14.80
N ALA A 138 -8.98 1.97 14.70
CA ALA A 138 -8.15 2.76 13.79
C ALA A 138 -8.55 2.58 12.32
N VAL A 139 -8.83 1.33 11.90
CA VAL A 139 -9.36 1.04 10.55
C VAL A 139 -10.73 1.68 10.37
N ALA A 140 -11.65 1.51 11.32
CA ALA A 140 -13.01 2.07 11.24
C ALA A 140 -13.00 3.60 11.13
N SER A 141 -12.14 4.27 11.89
CA SER A 141 -11.93 5.72 11.81
C SER A 141 -11.46 6.12 10.40
N CYS A 142 -10.45 5.43 9.86
CA CYS A 142 -9.96 5.69 8.50
C CYS A 142 -11.04 5.45 7.44
N ILE A 143 -11.89 4.43 7.58
CA ILE A 143 -13.00 4.16 6.65
C ILE A 143 -13.99 5.31 6.63
N SER A 144 -14.30 5.91 7.79
CA SER A 144 -15.24 7.03 7.84
C SER A 144 -14.73 8.24 7.03
N GLU A 145 -13.43 8.53 7.12
CA GLU A 145 -12.79 9.58 6.32
C GLU A 145 -12.74 9.22 4.83
N LEU A 146 -12.41 7.96 4.52
CA LEU A 146 -12.33 7.45 3.16
C LEU A 146 -13.67 7.53 2.44
N ASN A 147 -14.77 7.15 3.12
CA ASN A 147 -16.13 7.27 2.60
C ASN A 147 -16.50 8.71 2.28
N ASN A 148 -16.15 9.65 3.15
CA ASN A 148 -16.38 11.07 2.90
C ASN A 148 -15.62 11.54 1.64
N SER A 149 -14.40 11.06 1.42
CA SER A 149 -13.63 11.35 0.22
C SER A 149 -14.22 10.72 -1.05
N PHE A 150 -14.70 9.47 -0.99
CA PHE A 150 -15.39 8.84 -2.12
C PHE A 150 -16.66 9.59 -2.53
N ASN A 151 -17.50 9.96 -1.55
CA ASN A 151 -18.72 10.71 -1.80
C ASN A 151 -18.45 12.07 -2.48
N LYS A 152 -17.36 12.76 -2.09
CA LYS A 152 -16.94 14.00 -2.76
C LYS A 152 -16.55 13.77 -4.22
N ILE A 153 -15.81 12.70 -4.51
CA ILE A 153 -15.43 12.35 -5.88
C ILE A 153 -16.67 12.08 -6.74
N GLU A 154 -17.65 11.35 -6.22
CA GLU A 154 -18.91 11.08 -6.94
C GLU A 154 -19.70 12.36 -7.18
N GLN A 155 -19.83 13.24 -6.18
CA GLN A 155 -20.52 14.52 -6.32
C GLN A 155 -19.86 15.44 -7.36
N LEU A 156 -18.51 15.52 -7.38
CA LEU A 156 -17.76 16.31 -8.37
C LEU A 156 -18.00 15.84 -9.82
N LEU A 157 -18.24 14.55 -10.02
CA LEU A 157 -18.54 14.02 -11.36
C LEU A 157 -19.97 14.34 -11.79
N MET A 158 -20.93 14.29 -10.86
CA MET A 158 -22.31 14.67 -11.18
C MET A 158 -22.42 16.14 -11.58
N THR A 159 -21.69 17.04 -10.92
CA THR A 159 -21.69 18.47 -11.28
C THR A 159 -21.03 18.76 -12.62
N LEU A 160 -19.97 18.01 -12.98
CA LEU A 160 -19.30 18.14 -14.29
C LEU A 160 -20.12 17.53 -15.44
N SER A 161 -21.02 16.58 -15.17
CA SER A 161 -21.91 15.99 -16.19
C SER A 161 -23.16 16.82 -16.52
N VAL A 162 -23.40 17.90 -15.79
CA VAL A 162 -24.53 18.84 -15.97
C VAL A 162 -24.08 20.12 -16.69
N LEU A 163 -22.78 20.27 -16.96
CA LEU A 163 -22.19 21.33 -17.79
C LEU A 163 -21.91 20.81 -19.20
#